data_AF-A0A1V1P5I1-F1
#
_entry.id   AF-A0A1V1P5I1-F1
#
_cell.length_a   1.000
_cell.length_b   1.000
_cell.length_c   1.000
_cell.angle_alpha   90.00
_cell.angle_beta   90.00
_cell.angle_gamma   90.00
#
_symmetry.space_group_name_H-M   'P 1'
#
loop_
_entity.id
_entity.type
_entity.pdbx_description
1 polymer ?
#
loop_
_entity_poly.entity_id
_entity_poly.type
_entity_poly.pdbx_seq_one_letter_code
_entity_poly.pdbx_strand_id
1 'polypeptide(L)'
;MEFGWVPFFKKGYNLGRTQTSNPAVGWMLPLMMVGFLLLMIIYPQIEGYPKNGVLNYSIKGPGNMHAPLFLSLFVGLAIGFLAQRSRFCTMGAFRDLLLFKQMHLFNGILSLVIMALITNLILGQFKIGFIDQPVAHHLHIWNFLGMALAGLAFALAGGCPGRQLFLSGEGDGDAAVFVMGMIVGAAFAHNFSLASSPKGLGAHGIAALIIGFVFCVFIGFTMSKKSV
;
A
#
# COMPACT_ATOMS: atom_id res chain seq x y z
N MET A 1 10.75 -12.35 11.51
CA MET A 1 10.51 -12.55 10.05
C MET A 1 11.35 -11.55 9.24
N GLU A 2 12.65 -11.47 9.51
CA GLU A 2 13.59 -10.59 8.79
C GLU A 2 14.36 -11.32 7.66
N PHE A 3 14.10 -12.61 7.43
CA PHE A 3 15.05 -13.47 6.73
C PHE A 3 14.97 -13.45 5.20
N GLY A 4 13.91 -12.90 4.57
CA GLY A 4 13.75 -12.94 3.12
C GLY A 4 14.59 -11.93 2.34
N TRP A 5 14.73 -10.70 2.84
CA TRP A 5 15.32 -9.57 2.09
C TRP A 5 16.77 -9.27 2.45
N VAL A 6 17.18 -9.63 3.67
CA VAL A 6 18.53 -9.43 4.20
C VAL A 6 19.63 -9.97 3.26
N PRO A 7 19.46 -11.12 2.58
CA PRO A 7 20.47 -11.60 1.65
C PRO A 7 20.72 -10.66 0.46
N PHE A 8 19.71 -9.96 -0.06
CA PHE A 8 19.86 -9.05 -1.20
C PHE A 8 20.61 -7.77 -0.80
N PHE A 9 20.24 -7.17 0.33
CA PHE A 9 20.93 -6.00 0.86
C PHE A 9 22.37 -6.33 1.28
N LYS A 10 22.62 -7.51 1.86
CA LYS A 10 23.98 -7.99 2.13
C LYS A 10 24.80 -8.23 0.87
N LYS A 11 24.16 -8.54 -0.27
CA LYS A 11 24.79 -8.71 -1.58
C LYS A 11 24.94 -7.40 -2.37
N GLY A 12 24.70 -6.24 -1.75
CA GLY A 12 24.96 -4.94 -2.38
C GLY A 12 23.81 -4.40 -3.24
N TYR A 13 22.58 -4.87 -3.04
CA TYR A 13 21.41 -4.23 -3.66
C TYR A 13 21.29 -2.76 -3.22
N ASN A 14 21.22 -1.85 -4.19
CA ASN A 14 21.04 -0.43 -3.96
C ASN A 14 20.07 0.15 -4.99
N LEU A 15 19.25 1.11 -4.56
CA LEU A 15 18.25 1.82 -5.36
C LEU A 15 18.84 2.90 -6.27
N GLY A 16 20.17 2.98 -6.35
CA GLY A 16 20.86 4.03 -7.09
C GLY A 16 20.98 5.34 -6.31
N ARG A 17 21.43 6.39 -7.00
CA ARG A 17 21.63 7.72 -6.41
C ARG A 17 20.44 8.59 -6.75
N THR A 18 19.90 9.28 -5.75
CA THR A 18 18.85 10.28 -5.93
C THR A 18 19.36 11.41 -6.83
N GLN A 19 18.60 11.74 -7.87
CA GLN A 19 18.92 12.81 -8.80
C GLN A 19 17.88 13.93 -8.67
N THR A 20 18.30 15.18 -8.86
CA THR A 20 17.36 16.29 -8.92
C THR A 20 16.64 16.25 -10.26
N SER A 21 15.32 16.11 -10.22
CA SER A 21 14.46 16.12 -11.40
C SER A 21 13.76 17.47 -11.56
N ASN A 22 13.11 17.66 -12.72
CA ASN A 22 12.30 18.85 -12.99
C ASN A 22 11.12 18.91 -11.98
N PRO A 23 10.85 20.07 -11.35
CA PRO A 23 9.71 20.25 -10.44
C PRO A 23 8.37 19.76 -11.00
N ALA A 24 8.17 19.79 -12.32
CA ALA A 24 6.98 19.26 -12.99
C ALA A 24 6.67 17.79 -12.61
N VAL A 25 7.71 16.97 -12.37
CA VAL A 25 7.53 15.56 -11.99
C VAL A 25 6.89 15.44 -10.60
N GLY A 26 7.22 16.34 -9.67
CA GLY A 26 6.62 16.36 -8.33
C GLY A 26 5.14 16.75 -8.32
N TRP A 27 4.70 17.53 -9.30
CA TRP A 27 3.28 17.92 -9.45
C TRP A 27 2.42 16.85 -10.13
N MET A 28 3.04 15.85 -10.77
CA MET A 28 2.34 14.87 -11.59
C MET A 28 1.29 14.06 -10.80
N LEU A 29 1.69 13.47 -9.66
CA LEU A 29 0.77 12.66 -8.86
C LEU A 29 -0.33 13.52 -8.19
N PRO A 30 -0.03 14.64 -7.52
CA PRO A 30 -1.06 15.51 -6.94
C PRO A 30 -2.08 15.99 -7.97
N LEU A 31 -1.63 16.47 -9.14
CA LEU A 31 -2.54 16.94 -10.20
C LEU A 31 -3.43 15.82 -10.73
N MET A 32 -2.90 14.61 -10.86
CA MET A 32 -3.70 13.48 -11.31
C MET A 32 -4.70 13.02 -10.24
N MET A 33 -4.33 13.04 -8.95
CA MET A 33 -5.29 12.78 -7.86
C MET A 33 -6.42 13.83 -7.82
N VAL A 34 -6.08 15.11 -8.03
CA VAL A 34 -7.08 16.18 -8.21
C VAL A 34 -7.95 15.90 -9.45
N GLY A 35 -7.36 15.42 -10.55
CA GLY A 35 -8.10 14.98 -11.73
C GLY A 35 -9.12 13.87 -11.43
N PHE A 36 -8.73 12.85 -10.67
CA PHE A 36 -9.65 11.80 -10.23
C PHE A 36 -10.74 12.32 -9.30
N LEU A 37 -10.42 13.25 -8.40
CA LEU A 37 -11.40 13.91 -7.54
C LEU A 37 -12.42 14.72 -8.35
N LEU A 38 -11.96 15.48 -9.35
CA LEU A 38 -12.84 16.24 -10.25
C LEU A 38 -13.73 15.32 -11.08
N LEU A 39 -13.18 14.22 -11.62
CA LEU A 39 -13.96 13.19 -12.33
C LEU A 39 -15.07 12.62 -11.45
N MET A 40 -14.79 12.35 -10.17
CA MET A 40 -15.78 11.86 -9.20
C MET A 40 -16.87 12.89 -8.91
N ILE A 41 -16.54 14.19 -8.85
CA ILE A 41 -17.53 15.27 -8.63
C ILE A 41 -18.44 15.45 -9.85
N ILE A 42 -17.90 15.31 -11.07
CA ILE A 42 -18.64 15.47 -12.33
C ILE A 42 -19.57 14.26 -12.56
N TYR A 43 -19.10 13.05 -12.26
CA TYR A 43 -19.85 11.80 -12.45
C TYR A 43 -20.15 11.12 -11.12
N PRO A 44 -20.97 11.70 -10.22
CA PRO A 44 -21.17 11.17 -8.87
C PRO A 44 -21.80 9.78 -8.88
N GLN A 45 -21.59 9.01 -7.81
CA GLN A 45 -22.25 7.71 -7.69
C GLN A 45 -23.77 7.88 -7.55
N ILE A 46 -24.53 7.27 -8.46
CA ILE A 46 -25.99 7.23 -8.41
C ILE A 46 -26.39 5.90 -7.77
N GLU A 47 -27.19 5.95 -6.71
CA GLU A 47 -27.64 4.74 -6.00
C GLU A 47 -28.35 3.76 -6.95
N GLY A 48 -27.89 2.51 -6.96
CA GLY A 48 -28.48 1.44 -7.77
C GLY A 48 -27.96 1.33 -9.20
N TYR A 49 -27.19 2.30 -9.72
CA TYR A 49 -26.62 2.24 -11.06
C TYR A 49 -25.13 1.89 -11.03
N PRO A 50 -24.68 0.83 -11.74
CA PRO A 50 -23.27 0.41 -11.77
C PRO A 50 -22.36 1.38 -12.55
N LYS A 51 -22.92 2.35 -13.26
CA LYS A 51 -22.18 3.23 -14.15
C LYS A 51 -22.80 4.62 -14.16
N ASN A 52 -21.96 5.64 -13.98
CA ASN A 52 -22.32 7.03 -14.29
C ASN A 52 -21.27 7.61 -15.24
N GLY A 53 -21.68 7.85 -16.50
CA GLY A 53 -20.79 8.34 -17.55
C GLY A 53 -19.60 7.42 -17.80
N VAL A 54 -18.40 7.91 -17.46
CA VAL A 54 -17.11 7.21 -17.67
C VAL A 54 -16.73 6.33 -16.47
N LEU A 55 -17.31 6.56 -15.29
CA LEU A 55 -16.95 5.84 -14.05
C LEU A 55 -17.86 4.63 -13.83
N ASN A 56 -17.22 3.48 -13.55
CA ASN A 56 -17.89 2.26 -13.10
C ASN A 56 -17.86 2.21 -11.58
N TYR A 57 -19.03 2.18 -10.96
CA TYR A 57 -19.20 2.16 -9.52
C TYR A 57 -19.47 0.75 -9.00
N SER A 58 -18.85 0.41 -7.88
CA SER A 58 -19.13 -0.87 -7.21
C SER A 58 -20.43 -0.75 -6.42
N ILE A 59 -21.43 -1.56 -6.73
CA ILE A 59 -22.72 -1.56 -6.02
C ILE A 59 -22.58 -2.20 -4.63
N LYS A 60 -21.63 -3.13 -4.46
CA LYS A 60 -21.40 -3.87 -3.20
C LYS A 60 -19.90 -3.94 -2.89
N GLY A 61 -19.57 -4.13 -1.62
CA GLY A 61 -18.19 -4.29 -1.15
C GLY A 61 -17.52 -2.96 -0.74
N PRO A 62 -16.22 -3.00 -0.41
CA PRO A 62 -15.52 -1.89 0.24
C PRO A 62 -15.46 -0.62 -0.62
N GLY A 63 -15.50 -0.74 -1.95
CA GLY A 63 -15.49 0.42 -2.86
C GLY A 63 -16.77 1.28 -2.80
N ASN A 64 -17.88 0.75 -2.28
CA ASN A 64 -19.12 1.51 -2.05
C ASN A 64 -19.17 2.12 -0.63
N MET A 65 -18.37 1.59 0.29
CA MET A 65 -18.39 1.97 1.70
C MET A 65 -17.47 3.17 1.92
N HIS A 66 -17.95 4.37 1.57
CA HIS A 66 -17.18 5.60 1.76
C HIS A 66 -17.81 6.53 2.81
N ALA A 67 -16.96 7.26 3.53
CA ALA A 67 -17.39 8.36 4.39
C ALA A 67 -17.87 9.56 3.54
N PRO A 68 -18.56 10.55 4.15
CA PRO A 68 -18.85 11.80 3.46
C PRO A 68 -17.58 12.42 2.88
N LEU A 69 -17.62 12.81 1.60
CA LEU A 69 -16.45 13.20 0.81
C LEU A 69 -15.59 14.26 1.51
N PHE A 70 -16.22 15.34 1.98
CA PHE A 70 -15.52 16.44 2.65
C PHE A 70 -14.83 16.00 3.94
N LEU A 71 -15.46 15.11 4.71
CA LEU A 71 -14.87 14.59 5.94
C LEU A 71 -13.66 13.71 5.63
N SER A 72 -13.77 12.82 4.63
CA SER A 72 -12.63 12.00 4.19
C SER A 72 -11.48 12.84 3.64
N LEU A 73 -11.77 13.93 2.92
CA LEU A 73 -10.75 14.82 2.37
C LEU A 73 -10.03 15.58 3.49
N PHE A 74 -10.77 16.16 4.43
CA PHE A 74 -10.20 16.87 5.57
C PHE A 74 -9.32 15.95 6.42
N VAL A 75 -9.83 14.77 6.79
CA VAL A 75 -9.07 13.79 7.58
C VAL A 75 -7.86 13.28 6.81
N GLY A 76 -8.00 12.99 5.51
CA GLY A 76 -6.90 12.55 4.66
C GLY A 76 -5.77 13.59 4.57
N LEU A 77 -6.10 14.86 4.38
CA LEU A 77 -5.12 15.95 4.38
C LEU A 77 -4.45 16.14 5.74
N ALA A 78 -5.21 16.06 6.83
CA ALA A 78 -4.66 16.15 8.19
C ALA A 78 -3.68 15.00 8.49
N ILE A 79 -4.06 13.76 8.16
CA ILE A 79 -3.18 12.59 8.32
C ILE A 79 -1.95 12.72 7.41
N GLY A 80 -2.12 13.14 6.17
CA GLY A 80 -1.02 13.37 5.24
C GLY A 80 0.00 14.38 5.77
N PHE A 81 -0.47 15.51 6.30
CA PHE A 81 0.38 16.53 6.92
C PHE A 81 1.16 15.99 8.13
N LEU A 82 0.48 15.27 9.03
CA LEU A 82 1.13 14.65 10.20
C LEU A 82 2.15 13.58 9.78
N ALA A 83 1.83 12.79 8.77
CA ALA A 83 2.67 11.70 8.29
C ALA A 83 3.94 12.20 7.57
N GLN A 84 3.83 13.26 6.77
CA GLN A 84 4.98 13.96 6.18
C GLN A 84 5.91 14.50 7.28
N ARG A 85 5.36 15.21 8.27
CA ARG A 85 6.16 15.79 9.36
C ARG A 85 6.84 14.73 10.23
N SER A 86 6.18 13.61 10.47
CA SER A 86 6.72 12.50 11.28
C SER A 86 7.61 11.54 10.50
N ARG A 87 7.70 11.67 9.16
CA ARG A 87 8.40 10.73 8.26
C ARG A 87 8.02 9.27 8.55
N PHE A 88 6.71 9.04 8.78
CA PHE A 88 6.22 7.75 9.26
C PHE A 88 6.51 6.64 8.25
N CYS A 89 7.29 5.63 8.68
CA CYS A 89 7.63 4.48 7.86
C CYS A 89 7.59 3.22 8.71
N THR A 90 6.67 2.30 8.39
CA THR A 90 6.55 1.04 9.12
C THR A 90 7.84 0.21 9.02
N MET A 91 8.45 0.18 7.83
CA MET A 91 9.71 -0.53 7.59
C MET A 91 10.87 0.10 8.38
N GLY A 92 10.93 1.44 8.42
CA GLY A 92 11.93 2.18 9.18
C GLY A 92 11.78 1.95 10.69
N ALA A 93 10.56 1.92 11.21
CA ALA A 93 10.30 1.68 12.62
C ALA A 93 10.82 0.32 13.10
N PHE A 94 10.60 -0.76 12.33
CA PHE A 94 11.12 -2.08 12.69
C PHE A 94 12.64 -2.16 12.54
N ARG A 95 13.20 -1.56 11.49
CA ARG A 95 14.66 -1.47 11.31
C ARG A 95 15.32 -0.72 12.47
N ASP A 96 14.79 0.44 12.84
CA ASP A 96 15.37 1.30 13.86
C ASP A 96 15.20 0.70 15.26
N LEU A 97 14.11 -0.03 15.50
CA LEU A 97 13.91 -0.82 16.71
C LEU A 97 14.94 -1.95 16.84
N LEU A 98 15.15 -2.74 15.79
CA LEU A 98 15.95 -3.96 15.87
C LEU A 98 17.45 -3.68 15.78
N LEU A 99 17.89 -2.77 14.91
CA LEU A 99 19.31 -2.47 14.72
C LEU A 99 19.81 -1.39 15.69
N PHE A 100 19.04 -0.31 15.86
CA PHE A 100 19.49 0.87 16.61
C PHE A 100 18.83 1.00 17.99
N LYS A 101 17.90 0.10 18.34
CA LYS A 101 17.10 0.14 19.58
C LYS A 101 16.40 1.49 19.82
N GLN A 102 16.01 2.17 18.73
CA GLN A 102 15.30 3.44 18.79
C GLN A 102 13.79 3.23 18.71
N MET A 103 13.07 3.64 19.76
CA MET A 103 11.62 3.41 19.91
C MET A 103 10.74 4.49 19.27
N HIS A 104 11.30 5.61 18.81
CA HIS A 104 10.50 6.78 18.41
C HIS A 104 9.47 6.48 17.31
N LEU A 105 9.91 5.90 16.19
CA LEU A 105 9.01 5.50 15.10
C LEU A 105 8.13 4.30 15.47
N PHE A 106 8.64 3.39 16.29
CA PHE A 106 7.90 2.21 16.76
C PHE A 106 6.70 2.59 17.64
N ASN A 107 6.86 3.59 18.51
CA ASN A 107 5.76 4.14 19.32
C ASN A 107 4.61 4.68 18.45
N GLY A 108 4.91 5.19 17.25
CA GLY A 108 3.89 5.60 16.28
C GLY A 108 3.10 4.42 15.69
N ILE A 109 3.74 3.27 15.46
CA ILE A 109 3.01 2.05 15.06
C ILE A 109 2.15 1.57 16.21
N LEU A 110 2.72 1.53 17.42
CA LEU A 110 2.02 1.05 18.60
C LEU A 110 0.79 1.92 18.90
N SER A 111 0.90 3.23 18.79
CA SER A 111 -0.25 4.13 18.96
C SER A 111 -1.32 3.92 17.90
N LEU A 112 -0.94 3.68 16.63
CA LEU A 112 -1.89 3.35 15.57
C LEU A 112 -2.65 2.05 15.89
N VAL A 113 -1.94 1.00 16.32
CA VAL A 113 -2.56 -0.29 16.69
C VAL A 113 -3.49 -0.15 17.89
N ILE A 114 -3.06 0.53 18.95
CA ILE A 114 -3.87 0.75 20.14
C ILE A 114 -5.12 1.56 19.80
N MET A 115 -4.97 2.64 19.02
CA MET A 115 -6.11 3.49 18.69
C MET A 115 -7.08 2.77 17.76
N ALA A 116 -6.58 1.99 16.78
CA ALA A 116 -7.43 1.15 15.95
C ALA A 116 -8.21 0.12 16.79
N LEU A 117 -7.57 -0.50 17.79
CA LEU A 117 -8.26 -1.43 18.70
C LEU A 117 -9.37 -0.73 19.50
N ILE A 118 -9.06 0.41 20.12
CA ILE A 118 -10.03 1.20 20.90
C ILE A 118 -11.20 1.63 20.01
N THR A 119 -10.94 2.15 18.81
CA THR A 119 -11.99 2.56 17.87
C THR A 119 -12.85 1.37 17.45
N ASN A 120 -12.26 0.21 17.14
CA ASN A 120 -13.03 -0.99 16.79
C ASN A 120 -13.87 -1.53 17.96
N LEU A 121 -13.40 -1.38 19.21
CA LEU A 121 -14.17 -1.72 20.41
C LEU A 121 -15.35 -0.78 20.60
N ILE A 122 -15.14 0.53 20.47
CA ILE A 122 -16.20 1.55 20.58
C ILE A 122 -17.28 1.35 19.50
N LEU A 123 -16.87 1.02 18.28
CA LEU A 123 -17.78 0.76 17.16
C LEU A 123 -18.40 -0.64 17.18
N GLY A 124 -18.03 -1.50 18.14
CA GLY A 124 -18.51 -2.89 18.22
C GLY A 124 -18.07 -3.78 17.05
N GLN A 125 -17.04 -3.37 16.29
CA GLN A 125 -16.52 -4.08 15.12
C GLN A 125 -15.41 -5.07 15.49
N PHE A 126 -14.98 -5.10 16.75
CA PHE A 126 -13.93 -5.99 17.22
C PHE A 126 -14.41 -7.45 17.26
N LYS A 127 -13.80 -8.29 16.43
CA LYS A 127 -14.01 -9.75 16.41
C LYS A 127 -12.72 -10.47 16.78
N ILE A 128 -12.76 -11.23 17.86
CA ILE A 128 -11.65 -12.11 18.26
C ILE A 128 -11.74 -13.39 17.44
N GLY A 129 -10.77 -13.59 16.53
CA GLY A 129 -10.67 -14.81 15.73
C GLY A 129 -10.07 -14.57 14.35
N PHE A 130 -9.81 -15.64 13.61
CA PHE A 130 -9.30 -15.57 12.23
C PHE A 130 -10.40 -15.87 11.17
N ILE A 131 -11.64 -16.03 11.64
CA ILE A 131 -12.83 -16.33 10.84
C ILE A 131 -13.56 -15.01 10.55
N ASP A 132 -14.00 -14.82 9.30
CA ASP A 132 -14.73 -13.62 8.83
C ASP A 132 -14.01 -12.28 9.07
N GLN A 133 -12.67 -12.29 9.04
CA GLN A 133 -11.89 -11.05 9.09
C GLN A 133 -11.99 -10.32 7.74
N PRO A 134 -12.12 -8.98 7.75
CA PRO A 134 -12.17 -8.21 6.51
C PRO A 134 -10.87 -8.42 5.72
N VAL A 135 -11.00 -8.57 4.40
CA VAL A 135 -9.89 -8.73 3.44
C VAL A 135 -9.13 -10.06 3.50
N ALA A 136 -9.10 -10.76 4.64
CA ALA A 136 -8.41 -12.06 4.79
C ALA A 136 -9.37 -13.26 4.57
N HIS A 137 -8.90 -14.30 3.87
CA HIS A 137 -9.62 -15.58 3.78
C HIS A 137 -9.07 -16.62 4.76
N HIS A 138 -9.80 -17.71 4.98
CA HIS A 138 -9.40 -18.79 5.90
C HIS A 138 -8.10 -19.53 5.52
N LEU A 139 -7.66 -19.43 4.26
CA LEU A 139 -6.44 -20.11 3.82
C LEU A 139 -5.19 -19.35 4.29
N HIS A 140 -4.82 -19.56 5.55
CA HIS A 140 -3.77 -18.80 6.24
C HIS A 140 -2.42 -18.82 5.52
N ILE A 141 -2.05 -19.93 4.88
CA ILE A 141 -0.79 -20.05 4.15
C ILE A 141 -0.70 -19.07 2.98
N TRP A 142 -1.81 -18.88 2.23
CA TRP A 142 -1.83 -17.99 1.08
C TRP A 142 -1.92 -16.52 1.51
N ASN A 143 -2.59 -16.21 2.63
CA ASN A 143 -2.52 -14.87 3.21
C ASN A 143 -1.09 -14.52 3.62
N PHE A 144 -0.41 -15.46 4.28
CA PHE A 144 0.96 -15.27 4.71
C PHE A 144 1.90 -15.08 3.53
N LEU A 145 1.81 -15.94 2.51
CA LEU A 145 2.62 -15.84 1.29
C LEU A 145 2.31 -14.56 0.50
N GLY A 146 1.05 -14.12 0.45
CA GLY A 146 0.66 -12.87 -0.19
C GLY A 146 1.28 -11.65 0.50
N MET A 147 1.21 -11.59 1.84
CA MET A 147 1.85 -10.53 2.61
C MET A 147 3.38 -10.60 2.57
N ALA A 148 3.95 -11.79 2.48
CA ALA A 148 5.39 -11.97 2.27
C ALA A 148 5.83 -11.42 0.91
N LEU A 149 5.07 -11.68 -0.16
CA LEU A 149 5.33 -11.11 -1.49
C LEU A 149 5.19 -9.57 -1.48
N ALA A 150 4.15 -9.03 -0.83
CA ALA A 150 3.99 -7.59 -0.69
C ALA A 150 5.20 -6.97 0.04
N GLY A 151 5.62 -7.60 1.15
CA GLY A 151 6.82 -7.22 1.89
C GLY A 151 8.09 -7.25 1.03
N LEU A 152 8.22 -8.22 0.12
CA LEU A 152 9.34 -8.33 -0.83
C LEU A 152 9.39 -7.12 -1.75
N ALA A 153 8.25 -6.84 -2.40
CA ALA A 153 8.14 -5.78 -3.36
C ALA A 153 8.42 -4.41 -2.70
N PHE A 154 7.89 -4.19 -1.49
CA PHE A 154 8.12 -2.96 -0.72
C PHE A 154 9.57 -2.81 -0.25
N ALA A 155 10.22 -3.92 0.12
CA ALA A 155 11.63 -3.90 0.47
C ALA A 155 12.50 -3.54 -0.74
N LEU A 156 12.23 -4.16 -1.90
CA LEU A 156 12.94 -3.85 -3.15
C LEU A 156 12.68 -2.42 -3.63
N ALA A 157 11.47 -1.89 -3.44
CA ALA A 157 11.12 -0.52 -3.81
C ALA A 157 11.61 0.56 -2.82
N GLY A 158 12.25 0.18 -1.71
CA GLY A 158 12.85 1.14 -0.77
C GLY A 158 11.88 1.84 0.19
N GLY A 159 10.67 1.30 0.39
CA GLY A 159 9.71 1.91 1.30
C GLY A 159 8.41 1.14 1.45
N CYS A 160 7.72 1.36 2.57
CA CYS A 160 6.34 0.89 2.73
C CYS A 160 5.38 1.72 1.87
N PRO A 161 4.19 1.18 1.50
CA PRO A 161 3.27 1.87 0.60
C PRO A 161 2.83 3.25 1.11
N GLY A 162 2.65 3.40 2.43
CA GLY A 162 2.35 4.69 3.04
C GLY A 162 3.46 5.72 2.84
N ARG A 163 4.73 5.33 3.06
CA ARG A 163 5.88 6.23 2.84
C ARG A 163 5.96 6.67 1.39
N GLN A 164 5.74 5.77 0.44
CA GLN A 164 5.76 6.11 -0.99
C GLN A 164 4.66 7.12 -1.34
N LEU A 165 3.47 7.00 -0.72
CA LEU A 165 2.41 7.98 -0.89
C LEU A 165 2.82 9.37 -0.33
N PHE A 166 3.44 9.42 0.84
CA PHE A 166 3.88 10.70 1.42
C PHE A 166 5.01 11.35 0.61
N LEU A 167 6.02 10.57 0.20
CA LEU A 167 7.13 11.03 -0.64
C LEU A 167 6.65 11.57 -1.99
N SER A 168 5.67 10.90 -2.60
CA SER A 168 5.09 11.37 -3.86
C SER A 168 4.40 12.73 -3.71
N GLY A 169 3.86 13.04 -2.53
CA GLY A 169 3.32 14.36 -2.19
C GLY A 169 4.38 15.40 -1.83
N GLU A 170 5.60 14.98 -1.44
CA GLU A 170 6.76 15.84 -1.23
C GLU A 170 7.50 16.16 -2.54
N GLY A 171 7.10 15.54 -3.66
CA GLY A 171 7.63 15.77 -5.00
C GLY A 171 8.60 14.69 -5.50
N ASP A 172 8.67 13.53 -4.84
CA ASP A 172 9.48 12.39 -5.28
C ASP A 172 8.81 11.66 -6.47
N GLY A 173 9.47 11.73 -7.63
CA GLY A 173 9.00 11.12 -8.87
C GLY A 173 9.04 9.59 -8.88
N ASP A 174 10.04 8.98 -8.23
CA ASP A 174 10.16 7.51 -8.15
C ASP A 174 9.02 6.96 -7.28
N ALA A 175 8.74 7.66 -6.18
CA ALA A 175 7.59 7.36 -5.32
C ALA A 175 6.25 7.54 -6.05
N ALA A 176 6.11 8.57 -6.90
CA ALA A 176 4.93 8.78 -7.73
C ALA A 176 4.70 7.62 -8.71
N VAL A 177 5.75 7.15 -9.39
CA VAL A 177 5.68 5.98 -10.28
C VAL A 177 5.29 4.73 -9.50
N PHE A 178 5.84 4.55 -8.29
CA PHE A 178 5.48 3.43 -7.43
C PHE A 178 3.99 3.46 -7.04
N VAL A 179 3.46 4.61 -6.62
CA VAL A 179 2.04 4.78 -6.28
C VAL A 179 1.15 4.51 -7.50
N MET A 180 1.56 4.98 -8.68
CA MET A 180 0.86 4.68 -9.93
C MET A 180 0.86 3.19 -10.26
N GLY A 181 1.99 2.53 -10.11
CA GLY A 181 2.11 1.08 -10.26
C GLY A 181 1.17 0.33 -9.30
N MET A 182 1.01 0.80 -8.06
CA MET A 182 0.04 0.21 -7.13
C MET A 182 -1.41 0.41 -7.58
N ILE A 183 -1.79 1.60 -8.05
CA ILE A 183 -3.16 1.89 -8.51
C ILE A 183 -3.50 1.03 -9.74
N VAL A 184 -2.62 1.02 -10.74
CA VAL A 184 -2.80 0.22 -11.97
C VAL A 184 -2.75 -1.27 -11.65
N GLY A 185 -1.84 -1.70 -10.78
CA GLY A 185 -1.73 -3.08 -10.33
C GLY A 185 -2.98 -3.55 -9.59
N ALA A 186 -3.57 -2.72 -8.73
CA ALA A 186 -4.84 -3.00 -8.07
C ALA A 186 -5.98 -3.13 -9.09
N ALA A 187 -6.08 -2.20 -10.05
CA ALA A 187 -7.07 -2.27 -11.12
C ALA A 187 -6.91 -3.58 -11.93
N PHE A 188 -5.69 -3.95 -12.31
CA PHE A 188 -5.42 -5.21 -13.00
C PHE A 188 -5.83 -6.42 -12.14
N ALA A 189 -5.46 -6.42 -10.86
CA ALA A 189 -5.76 -7.52 -9.95
C ALA A 189 -7.27 -7.75 -9.77
N HIS A 190 -8.05 -6.68 -9.68
CA HIS A 190 -9.50 -6.75 -9.54
C HIS A 190 -10.22 -7.12 -10.85
N ASN A 191 -9.73 -6.68 -12.01
CA ASN A 191 -10.36 -6.99 -13.30
C ASN A 191 -10.06 -8.42 -13.79
N PHE A 192 -8.84 -8.93 -13.54
CA PHE A 192 -8.43 -10.28 -13.98
C PHE A 192 -8.66 -11.36 -12.91
N SER A 193 -9.46 -11.09 -11.87
CA SER A 193 -9.78 -12.05 -10.80
C SER A 193 -8.56 -12.63 -10.09
N LEU A 194 -7.51 -11.82 -9.94
CA LEU A 194 -6.29 -12.14 -9.18
C LEU A 194 -6.46 -11.78 -7.71
N ALA A 195 -7.28 -10.77 -7.41
CA ALA A 195 -7.56 -10.32 -6.06
C ALA A 195 -8.37 -11.37 -5.27
N SER A 196 -7.87 -11.73 -4.10
CA SER A 196 -8.56 -12.59 -3.15
C SER A 196 -9.65 -11.82 -2.39
N SER A 197 -10.65 -12.55 -1.89
CA SER A 197 -11.71 -11.99 -1.04
C SER A 197 -11.90 -12.87 0.20
N PRO A 198 -12.67 -12.44 1.22
CA PRO A 198 -12.97 -13.29 2.37
C PRO A 198 -13.58 -14.65 1.99
N LYS A 199 -14.23 -14.74 0.82
CA LYS A 199 -14.82 -15.97 0.27
C LYS A 199 -13.78 -16.98 -0.25
N GLY A 200 -12.52 -16.58 -0.42
CA GLY A 200 -11.45 -17.45 -0.90
C GLY A 200 -10.51 -16.77 -1.90
N LEU A 201 -9.65 -17.60 -2.49
CA LEU A 201 -8.68 -17.20 -3.51
C LEU A 201 -9.37 -16.82 -4.82
N GLY A 202 -8.85 -15.78 -5.49
CA GLY A 202 -9.22 -15.49 -6.88
C GLY A 202 -8.81 -16.64 -7.81
N ALA A 203 -9.51 -16.80 -8.92
CA ALA A 203 -9.28 -17.90 -9.88
C ALA A 203 -7.81 -18.01 -10.33
N HIS A 204 -7.12 -16.88 -10.43
CA HIS A 204 -5.72 -16.80 -10.85
C HIS A 204 -4.77 -16.32 -9.74
N GLY A 205 -5.24 -16.23 -8.49
CA GLY A 205 -4.47 -15.65 -7.38
C GLY A 205 -3.17 -16.40 -7.06
N ILE A 206 -3.19 -17.74 -7.12
CA ILE A 206 -2.00 -18.57 -6.88
C ILE A 206 -0.94 -18.34 -7.97
N ALA A 207 -1.36 -18.28 -9.24
CA ALA A 207 -0.45 -18.05 -10.36
C ALA A 207 0.22 -16.67 -10.25
N ALA A 208 -0.56 -15.63 -9.93
CA ALA A 208 -0.03 -14.28 -9.70
C ALA A 208 1.01 -14.24 -8.58
N LEU A 209 0.74 -14.96 -7.48
CA LEU A 209 1.65 -15.03 -6.34
C LEU A 209 2.99 -15.67 -6.72
N ILE A 210 2.97 -16.80 -7.41
CA ILE A 210 4.19 -17.50 -7.83
C ILE A 210 4.99 -16.64 -8.81
N ILE A 211 4.33 -16.07 -9.83
CA ILE A 211 4.98 -15.19 -10.82
C ILE A 211 5.57 -13.96 -10.12
N GLY A 212 4.84 -13.36 -9.17
CA GLY A 212 5.32 -12.21 -8.40
C GLY A 212 6.57 -12.53 -7.58
N PHE A 213 6.62 -13.69 -6.93
CA PHE A 213 7.81 -14.13 -6.20
C PHE A 213 9.00 -14.32 -7.14
N VAL A 214 8.80 -15.03 -8.26
CA VAL A 214 9.85 -15.25 -9.26
C VAL A 214 10.38 -13.92 -9.79
N PHE A 215 9.49 -12.99 -10.14
CA PHE A 215 9.84 -11.67 -10.64
C PHE A 215 10.64 -10.86 -9.63
N CYS A 216 10.18 -10.80 -8.38
CA CYS A 216 10.86 -10.02 -7.35
C CYS A 216 12.23 -10.63 -7.00
N VAL A 217 12.33 -11.96 -6.91
CA VAL A 217 13.61 -12.64 -6.67
C VAL A 217 14.57 -12.40 -7.83
N PHE A 218 14.07 -12.46 -9.07
CA PHE A 218 14.84 -12.13 -10.26
C PHE A 218 15.39 -10.70 -10.23
N ILE A 219 14.56 -9.70 -9.92
CA ILE A 219 15.02 -8.30 -9.74
C ILE A 219 16.05 -8.19 -8.62
N GLY A 220 15.76 -8.82 -7.47
CA GLY A 220 16.66 -8.80 -6.31
C GLY A 220 18.06 -9.31 -6.66
N PHE A 221 18.17 -10.40 -7.44
CA PHE A 221 19.46 -10.93 -7.87
C PHE A 221 20.13 -10.14 -8.98
N THR A 222 19.39 -9.71 -10.00
CA THR A 222 19.96 -9.02 -11.18
C THR A 222 20.47 -7.62 -10.85
N MET A 223 19.82 -6.92 -9.92
CA MET A 223 20.23 -5.57 -9.49
C MET A 223 21.17 -5.56 -8.29
N SER A 224 21.44 -6.71 -7.67
CA SER A 224 22.49 -6.84 -6.64
C SER A 224 23.87 -6.77 -7.32
N LYS A 225 24.54 -5.63 -7.20
CA LYS A 225 25.94 -5.53 -7.65
C LYS A 225 26.82 -6.35 -6.72
N LYS A 226 27.58 -7.32 -7.25
CA LYS A 226 28.67 -7.96 -6.49
C LYS A 226 29.54 -6.85 -5.89
N SER A 227 29.53 -6.73 -4.57
CA SER A 227 30.59 -6.00 -3.86
C SER A 227 31.90 -6.74 -4.18
N VAL A 228 32.72 -6.14 -5.03
CA VAL A 228 34.14 -6.48 -5.11
C VAL A 228 34.81 -6.02 -3.83
#